data_AF-A0A3M5E3I5-F1
#
_entry.id   AF-A0A3M5E3I5-F1
#
_cell.length_a   1.000
_cell.length_b   1.000
_cell.length_c   1.000
_cell.angle_alpha   90.00
_cell.angle_beta   90.00
_cell.angle_gamma   90.00
#
_symmetry.space_group_name_H-M   'P 1'
#
loop_
_entity.id
_entity.type
_entity.pdbx_description
1 polymer ?
#
loop_
_entity_poly.entity_id
_entity_poly.type
_entity_poly.pdbx_seq_one_letter_code
_entity_poly.pdbx_strand_id
1 'polypeptide(L)'
;MDNFDARLKAMKPRVAFNVPNVLTGEGNLSLDITFESMDDFSPAAVARKVDSLNKLLEARTQLANLLTYMDGKTGAEEMIMKAIKDPALLQALASAPKPKDDEPQA
;
A
#
# COMPACT_ATOMS: atom_id res chain seq x y z
N MET A 1 11.69 14.42 26.23
CA MET A 1 12.19 13.79 25.00
C MET A 1 11.67 14.52 23.75
N ASP A 2 11.11 15.73 23.87
CA ASP A 2 10.19 16.29 22.87
C ASP A 2 10.85 17.01 21.66
N ASN A 3 12.19 17.07 21.58
CA ASN A 3 12.86 17.77 20.46
C ASN A 3 13.60 16.85 19.48
N PHE A 4 13.64 15.53 19.74
CA PHE A 4 14.48 14.64 18.95
C PHE A 4 14.07 14.61 17.49
N ASP A 5 12.78 14.40 17.21
CA ASP A 5 12.27 14.39 15.85
C ASP A 5 12.46 15.75 15.16
N ALA A 6 12.31 16.86 15.88
CA ALA A 6 12.58 18.18 15.32
C ALA A 6 14.07 18.34 14.91
N ARG A 7 15.00 17.82 15.72
CA ARG A 7 16.44 17.81 15.41
C ARG A 7 16.78 16.86 14.27
N LEU A 8 16.17 15.68 14.25
CA LEU A 8 16.36 14.67 13.21
C LEU A 8 15.87 15.22 11.86
N LYS A 9 14.65 15.76 11.83
CA LYS A 9 14.08 16.42 10.66
C LYS A 9 14.93 17.60 10.16
N ALA A 10 15.55 18.35 11.07
CA ALA A 10 16.46 19.43 10.70
C ALA A 10 17.79 18.91 10.09
N MET A 11 18.32 17.79 10.58
CA MET A 11 19.52 17.16 9.98
C MET A 11 19.24 16.56 8.60
N LYS A 12 18.01 16.10 8.35
CA LYS A 12 17.63 15.38 7.12
C LYS A 12 18.57 14.21 6.79
N PRO A 13 18.76 13.24 7.71
CA PRO A 13 19.53 12.04 7.38
C PRO A 13 18.96 11.39 6.12
N ARG A 14 19.82 11.20 5.12
CA ARG A 14 19.44 10.63 3.83
C ARG A 14 20.32 9.43 3.52
N VAL A 15 19.71 8.38 3.01
CA VAL A 15 20.41 7.22 2.48
C VAL A 15 20.04 7.05 1.02
N ALA A 16 21.05 6.94 0.16
CA ALA A 16 20.88 6.74 -1.27
C ALA A 16 21.85 5.66 -1.75
N PHE A 17 21.33 4.48 -2.07
CA PHE A 17 22.14 3.34 -2.49
C PHE A 17 21.29 2.32 -3.27
N ASN A 18 21.95 1.42 -3.98
CA ASN A 18 21.30 0.36 -4.74
C ASN A 18 21.31 -0.94 -3.93
N VAL A 19 20.19 -1.66 -3.96
CA VAL A 19 20.05 -3.00 -3.36
C VAL A 19 19.62 -4.03 -4.39
N PRO A 20 19.91 -5.32 -4.21
CA PRO A 20 19.37 -6.37 -5.07
C PRO A 20 17.83 -6.33 -5.10
N ASN A 21 17.23 -6.39 -6.28
CA ASN A 21 15.79 -6.34 -6.43
C ASN A 21 15.16 -7.73 -6.24
N VAL A 22 14.69 -7.99 -5.02
CA VAL A 22 14.00 -9.25 -4.68
C VAL A 22 12.52 -9.28 -5.11
N LEU A 23 11.97 -8.17 -5.61
CA LEU A 23 10.57 -8.13 -6.09
C LEU A 23 10.41 -8.80 -7.45
N THR A 24 11.37 -8.56 -8.35
CA THR A 24 11.39 -9.17 -9.69
C THR A 24 12.42 -10.29 -9.81
N GLY A 25 13.39 -10.36 -8.89
CA GLY A 25 14.52 -11.28 -8.97
C GLY A 25 15.63 -10.84 -9.93
N GLU A 26 15.48 -9.68 -10.56
CA GLU A 26 16.40 -9.19 -11.59
C GLU A 26 16.85 -7.75 -11.31
N GLY A 27 18.16 -7.51 -11.49
CA GLY A 27 18.75 -6.19 -11.38
C GLY A 27 18.80 -5.65 -9.94
N ASN A 28 18.88 -4.32 -9.83
CA ASN A 28 18.95 -3.61 -8.57
C ASN A 28 17.81 -2.60 -8.45
N LEU A 29 17.35 -2.38 -7.22
CA LEU A 29 16.43 -1.32 -6.83
C LEU A 29 17.24 -0.15 -6.26
N SER A 30 17.09 1.03 -6.85
CA SER A 30 17.64 2.26 -6.29
C SER A 30 16.76 2.75 -5.15
N LEU A 31 17.37 2.98 -4.00
CA LEU A 31 16.73 3.54 -2.81
C LEU A 31 17.23 4.96 -2.61
N ASP A 32 16.30 5.85 -2.26
CA ASP A 32 16.58 7.22 -1.87
C ASP A 32 15.57 7.64 -0.80
N ILE A 33 16.02 7.68 0.46
CA ILE A 33 15.14 7.82 1.62
C ILE A 33 15.69 8.91 2.52
N THR A 34 14.82 9.86 2.88
CA THR A 34 15.09 10.87 3.91
C THR A 34 14.24 10.58 5.15
N PHE A 35 14.88 10.57 6.31
CA PHE A 35 14.26 10.32 7.61
C PHE A 35 13.95 11.65 8.31
N GLU A 36 12.75 11.76 8.86
CA GLU A 36 12.26 12.96 9.56
C GLU A 36 11.90 12.69 11.02
N SER A 37 11.56 11.45 11.38
CA SER A 37 11.28 11.03 12.76
C SER A 37 11.86 9.66 13.08
N MET A 38 11.86 9.28 14.36
CA MET A 38 12.28 7.93 14.75
C MET A 38 11.39 6.82 14.16
N ASP A 39 10.10 7.10 13.92
CA ASP A 39 9.16 6.16 13.32
C ASP A 39 9.50 5.82 11.86
N ASP A 40 10.22 6.71 11.16
CA ASP A 40 10.65 6.49 9.78
C ASP A 40 11.62 5.30 9.64
N PHE A 41 12.23 4.86 10.73
CA PHE A 41 13.07 3.65 10.74
C PHE A 41 12.26 2.35 10.83
N SER A 42 10.95 2.42 11.06
CA SER A 42 10.10 1.24 11.03
C SER A 42 9.98 0.67 9.60
N PRO A 43 9.93 -0.67 9.42
CA PRO A 43 9.80 -1.27 8.09
C PRO A 43 8.58 -0.78 7.31
N ALA A 44 7.47 -0.50 8.00
CA ALA A 44 6.27 0.03 7.37
C ALA A 44 6.48 1.45 6.82
N ALA A 45 7.17 2.32 7.56
CA ALA A 45 7.47 3.68 7.08
C ALA A 45 8.50 3.67 5.94
N VAL A 46 9.52 2.80 6.02
CA VAL A 46 10.47 2.58 4.92
C VAL A 46 9.75 2.12 3.65
N ALA A 47 8.85 1.13 3.76
CA ALA A 47 8.07 0.65 2.62
C ALA A 47 7.20 1.75 1.97
N ARG A 48 6.64 2.67 2.77
CA ARG A 48 5.88 3.82 2.24
C ARG A 48 6.73 4.83 1.47
N LYS A 49 8.02 4.96 1.80
CA LYS A 49 8.95 5.91 1.15
C LYS A 49 9.58 5.36 -0.13
N VAL A 50 9.43 4.07 -0.42
CA VAL A 50 9.95 3.42 -1.63
C VAL A 50 8.78 3.14 -2.57
N ASP A 51 8.67 3.88 -3.67
CA ASP A 51 7.49 3.87 -4.55
C ASP A 51 7.01 2.48 -4.97
N SER A 52 7.94 1.57 -5.31
CA SER A 52 7.62 0.20 -5.69
C SER A 52 7.01 -0.61 -4.55
N LEU A 53 7.50 -0.40 -3.32
CA LEU A 53 6.99 -1.06 -2.12
C LEU A 53 5.69 -0.41 -1.62
N ASN A 54 5.55 0.91 -1.76
CA ASN A 54 4.36 1.63 -1.33
C ASN A 54 3.11 1.14 -2.08
N LYS A 55 3.23 0.93 -3.40
CA LYS A 55 2.14 0.35 -4.22
C LYS A 55 1.71 -1.04 -3.73
N LEU A 56 2.68 -1.89 -3.36
CA LEU A 56 2.40 -3.21 -2.82
C LEU A 56 1.76 -3.14 -1.43
N LEU A 57 2.22 -2.20 -0.60
CA LEU A 57 1.65 -1.96 0.72
C LEU A 57 0.20 -1.46 0.62
N GLU A 58 -0.08 -0.51 -0.27
CA GLU A 58 -1.43 -0.02 -0.55
C GLU A 58 -2.35 -1.13 -1.04
N ALA A 59 -1.89 -1.94 -2.01
CA ALA A 59 -2.64 -3.10 -2.49
C ALA A 59 -2.95 -4.08 -1.35
N ARG A 60 -1.98 -4.37 -0.49
CA ARG A 60 -2.18 -5.22 0.70
C ARG A 60 -3.20 -4.61 1.66
N THR A 61 -3.14 -3.30 1.92
CA THR A 61 -4.12 -2.62 2.79
C THR A 61 -5.53 -2.70 2.19
N GLN A 62 -5.67 -2.48 0.88
CA GLN A 62 -6.96 -2.61 0.21
C GLN A 62 -7.51 -4.03 0.30
N LEU A 63 -6.67 -5.05 0.09
CA LEU A 63 -7.05 -6.45 0.24
C LEU A 63 -7.43 -6.82 1.68
N ALA A 64 -6.72 -6.28 2.67
CA ALA A 64 -7.05 -6.51 4.08
C ALA A 64 -8.39 -5.87 4.46
N ASN A 65 -8.63 -4.64 4.04
CA ASN A 65 -9.91 -3.95 4.24
C ASN A 65 -11.04 -4.72 3.55
N LEU A 66 -10.80 -5.19 2.31
CA LEU A 66 -11.75 -6.01 1.57
C LEU A 66 -12.12 -7.28 2.34
N LEU A 67 -11.12 -7.99 2.87
CA LEU A 67 -11.35 -9.18 3.70
C LEU A 67 -12.24 -8.86 4.91
N THR A 68 -12.00 -7.73 5.60
CA THR A 68 -12.85 -7.27 6.72
C THR A 68 -14.29 -6.97 6.27
N TYR A 69 -14.50 -6.41 5.08
CA TYR A 69 -15.85 -6.15 4.56
C TYR A 69 -16.59 -7.43 4.12
N MET A 70 -15.85 -8.48 3.79
CA MET A 70 -16.38 -9.77 3.39
C MET A 70 -16.76 -10.64 4.60
N ASP A 71 -16.12 -10.42 5.75
CA ASP A 71 -16.47 -11.06 7.02
C ASP A 71 -17.93 -10.74 7.40
N GLY A 72 -18.79 -11.77 7.38
CA GLY A 72 -20.22 -11.65 7.63
C GLY A 72 -21.12 -11.40 6.41
N LYS A 73 -20.59 -11.32 5.18
CA LYS A 73 -21.36 -11.17 3.93
C LYS A 73 -21.05 -12.30 2.94
N THR A 74 -21.59 -13.50 3.20
CA THR A 74 -21.40 -14.72 2.38
C THR A 74 -21.62 -14.53 0.87
N GLY A 75 -22.55 -13.65 0.45
CA GLY A 75 -22.77 -13.37 -0.97
C GLY A 75 -21.67 -12.54 -1.66
N ALA A 76 -20.92 -11.73 -0.91
CA ALA A 76 -19.83 -10.92 -1.45
C ALA A 76 -18.59 -11.76 -1.75
N GLU A 77 -18.34 -12.80 -0.95
CA GLU A 77 -17.26 -13.77 -1.17
C GLU A 77 -17.40 -14.54 -2.48
N GLU A 78 -18.61 -15.01 -2.79
CA GLU A 78 -18.87 -15.70 -4.05
C GLU A 78 -18.72 -14.80 -5.27
N MET A 79 -19.16 -13.55 -5.20
CA MET A 79 -19.00 -12.58 -6.30
C MET A 79 -17.53 -12.22 -6.53
N ILE A 80 -16.74 -12.02 -5.48
CA ILE A 80 -15.31 -11.73 -5.60
C ILE A 80 -14.55 -12.95 -6.12
N MET A 81 -14.87 -14.16 -5.65
CA MET A 81 -14.27 -15.38 -6.21
C MET A 81 -14.62 -15.56 -7.69
N LYS A 82 -15.85 -15.23 -8.12
CA LYS A 82 -16.24 -15.26 -9.53
C LYS A 82 -15.49 -14.21 -10.34
N ALA A 83 -15.36 -12.99 -9.83
CA ALA A 83 -14.58 -11.94 -10.46
C ALA A 83 -13.12 -12.36 -10.63
N ILE A 84 -12.45 -12.82 -9.57
CA ILE A 84 -11.04 -13.25 -9.63
C ILE A 84 -10.81 -14.39 -10.64
N LYS A 85 -11.77 -15.31 -10.76
CA LYS A 85 -11.71 -16.43 -11.72
C LYS A 85 -12.00 -16.01 -13.17
N ASP A 86 -12.53 -14.81 -13.39
CA ASP A 86 -12.85 -14.27 -14.71
C ASP A 86 -12.01 -13.01 -14.99
N PRO A 87 -10.88 -13.13 -15.72
CA PRO A 87 -10.00 -12.01 -16.06
C PRO A 87 -10.71 -10.85 -16.78
N ALA A 88 -11.77 -11.14 -17.55
CA ALA A 88 -12.54 -10.11 -18.25
C ALA A 88 -13.42 -9.33 -17.26
N LEU A 89 -13.99 -10.02 -16.27
CA LEU A 89 -14.79 -9.40 -15.21
C LEU A 89 -13.91 -8.58 -14.27
N LEU A 90 -12.71 -9.05 -13.92
CA LEU A 90 -11.71 -8.27 -13.17
C LEU A 90 -11.32 -6.98 -13.89
N GLN A 91 -11.07 -7.03 -15.20
CA GLN A 91 -10.74 -5.84 -15.98
C GLN A 91 -11.92 -4.86 -16.05
N ALA A 92 -13.15 -5.37 -16.20
CA ALA A 92 -14.35 -4.54 -16.18
C ALA A 92 -14.55 -3.85 -14.83
N LEU A 93 -14.30 -4.53 -13.72
CA LEU A 93 -14.42 -3.97 -12.37
C LEU A 93 -13.27 -3.00 -12.03
N ALA A 94 -12.05 -3.28 -12.47
CA ALA A 94 -10.91 -2.39 -12.29
C ALA A 94 -11.03 -1.10 -13.14
N SER A 95 -11.76 -1.16 -14.25
CA SER A 95 -12.02 -0.03 -15.14
C SER A 95 -13.33 0.70 -14.81
N ALA A 96 -14.16 0.13 -13.93
CA ALA A 96 -15.41 0.76 -13.52
C ALA A 96 -15.10 1.98 -12.63
N PRO A 97 -15.74 3.14 -12.87
CA PRO A 97 -15.62 4.29 -11.98
C PRO A 97 -16.05 3.92 -10.57
N LYS A 98 -15.36 4.44 -9.54
CA LYS A 98 -15.78 4.26 -8.13
C LYS A 98 -17.28 4.56 -8.01
N PRO A 99 -18.08 3.66 -7.40
CA PRO A 99 -19.48 3.95 -7.12
C PRO A 99 -19.55 5.26 -6.32
N LYS A 100 -20.41 6.19 -6.75
CA LYS A 100 -20.76 7.32 -5.90
C LYS A 100 -21.44 6.75 -4.67
N ASP A 101 -20.99 7.17 -3.49
CA ASP A 101 -21.66 6.89 -2.23
C ASP A 101 -23.11 7.39 -2.34
N ASP A 102 -24.06 6.48 -2.54
CA ASP A 102 -25.46 6.74 -2.26
C ASP A 102 -25.60 6.79 -0.73
N GLU A 103 -25.60 8.02 -0.19
CA GLU A 103 -26.03 8.29 1.17
C GLU A 103 -27.43 7.70 1.38
N PRO A 104 -27.66 6.87 2.42
CA PRO A 104 -29.02 6.48 2.78
C PRO A 104 -29.75 7.72 3.31
N GLN A 105 -30.74 8.20 2.57
CA GLN A 105 -31.82 8.99 3.14
C GLN A 105 -32.62 8.10 4.09
N ALA A 106 -32.51 8.38 5.39
CA ALA A 106 -33.52 8.08 6.40
C ALA A 106 -33.41 9.09 7.55
#